data_AF-I3E3K5-F1
#
_entry.id   AF-I3E3K5-F1
#
_cell.length_a   1.000
_cell.length_b   1.000
_cell.length_c   1.000
_cell.angle_alpha   90.00
_cell.angle_beta   90.00
_cell.angle_gamma   90.00
#
_symmetry.space_group_name_H-M   'P 1'
#
loop_
_entity.id
_entity.type
_entity.pdbx_description
1 polymer ?
#
loop_
_entity_poly.entity_id
_entity_poly.type
_entity_poly.pdbx_seq_one_letter_code
_entity_poly.pdbx_strand_id
1 'polypeptide(L)' 'MISIEKTSRILNHFNIAFTENAVLGYLQRGQLEKAPRIENGYYSINTKYGYSVDKDSLERFLLDHGATEKEIVEFL' A
#
# COMPACT_ATOMS: atom_id res chain seq x y z
N MET A 1 -5.21 -2.52 -7.42
CA MET A 1 -5.11 -1.20 -6.75
C MET A 1 -5.64 -1.30 -5.34
N ILE A 2 -4.94 -0.72 -4.37
CA ILE A 2 -5.23 -0.85 -2.93
C ILE A 2 -5.11 0.52 -2.27
N SER A 3 -6.05 0.90 -1.41
CA SER A 3 -6.00 2.21 -0.74
C SER A 3 -4.76 2.33 0.15
N ILE A 4 -4.29 3.56 0.37
CA ILE A 4 -3.18 3.83 1.31
C ILE A 4 -3.50 3.30 2.71
N GLU A 5 -4.75 3.47 3.15
CA GLU A 5 -5.23 2.95 4.43
C GLU A 5 -5.13 1.43 4.49
N LYS A 6 -5.71 0.70 3.51
CA LYS A 6 -5.66 -0.77 3.47
C LYS A 6 -4.21 -1.25 3.41
N THR A 7 -3.36 -0.59 2.62
CA THR A 7 -1.92 -0.90 2.54
C THR A 7 -1.25 -0.75 3.90
N SER A 8 -1.52 0.33 4.65
CA SER A 8 -0.94 0.51 5.99
C SER A 8 -1.35 -0.59 6.97
N ARG A 9 -2.59 -1.09 6.88
CA ARG A 9 -3.08 -2.21 7.69
C ARG A 9 -2.37 -3.52 7.34
N ILE A 10 -2.16 -3.77 6.04
CA ILE A 10 -1.42 -4.94 5.55
C ILE A 10 0.03 -4.86 6.05
N LEU A 11 0.73 -3.75 5.82
CA LEU A 11 2.13 -3.61 6.26
C LEU A 11 2.29 -3.69 7.78
N ASN A 12 1.29 -3.26 8.55
CA ASN A 12 1.29 -3.40 10.00
C ASN A 12 1.19 -4.88 10.41
N HIS A 13 0.36 -5.67 9.72
CA HIS A 13 0.26 -7.10 9.98
C HIS A 13 1.61 -7.82 9.82
N PHE A 14 2.37 -7.44 8.79
CA PHE A 14 3.72 -7.97 8.54
C PHE A 14 4.83 -7.29 9.38
N ASN A 15 4.48 -6.40 10.32
CA ASN A 15 5.44 -5.60 11.11
C ASN A 15 6.44 -4.77 10.29
N ILE A 16 6.08 -4.37 9.07
CA ILE A 16 6.94 -3.57 8.19
C ILE A 16 6.71 -2.08 8.42
N ALA A 17 5.45 -1.66 8.52
CA ALA A 17 5.10 -0.25 8.73
C ALA A 17 3.73 -0.06 9.39
N PHE A 18 3.64 0.95 10.26
CA PHE A 18 2.50 1.12 11.16
C PHE A 18 1.54 2.27 10.79
N THR A 19 1.89 3.10 9.80
CA THR A 19 1.12 4.30 9.48
C THR A 19 0.96 4.52 7.99
N GLU A 20 -0.11 5.20 7.59
CA GLU A 20 -0.32 5.66 6.21
C GLU A 20 0.84 6.54 5.71
N ASN A 21 1.45 7.36 6.59
CA ASN A 21 2.59 8.19 6.21
C ASN A 21 3.83 7.37 5.85
N ALA A 22 4.02 6.21 6.46
CA ALA A 22 5.09 5.30 6.07
C ALA A 22 4.86 4.74 4.66
N VAL A 23 3.61 4.37 4.32
CA VAL A 23 3.22 3.97 2.96
C VAL A 23 3.50 5.10 1.95
N LEU A 24 3.15 6.34 2.28
CA LEU A 24 3.48 7.50 1.44
C LEU A 24 5.00 7.66 1.28
N GLY A 25 5.77 7.43 2.34
CA GLY A 25 7.23 7.43 2.30
C GLY A 25 7.80 6.38 1.32
N TYR A 26 7.27 5.16 1.32
CA TYR A 26 7.66 4.12 0.37
C TYR A 26 7.32 4.49 -1.08
N LEU A 27 6.15 5.09 -1.31
CA LEU A 27 5.75 5.58 -2.63
C LEU A 27 6.59 6.76 -3.11
N GLN A 28 7.02 7.64 -2.19
CA GLN A 28 7.93 8.76 -2.52
C GLN A 28 9.34 8.28 -2.84
N ARG A 29 9.80 7.22 -2.18
CA ARG A 29 11.12 6.60 -2.41
C ARG A 29 11.16 5.63 -3.59
N GLY A 30 10.01 5.34 -4.22
CA GLY A 30 9.91 4.38 -5.31
C GLY A 30 10.04 2.91 -4.87
N GLN A 31 9.86 2.62 -3.58
CA GLN A 31 9.83 1.26 -3.05
C GLN A 31 8.46 0.60 -3.24
N LEU A 32 7.42 1.42 -3.38
CA LEU A 32 6.09 1.02 -3.84
C LEU A 32 5.72 1.85 -5.07
N GLU A 33 4.92 1.28 -5.95
CA GLU A 33 4.39 1.96 -7.13
C GLU A 33 2.99 2.53 -6.88
N LYS A 34 2.74 3.72 -7.44
CA LYS A 34 1.45 4.38 -7.38
C LYS A 34 0.52 3.78 -8.43
N ALA A 35 -0.70 3.48 -8.02
CA ALA A 35 -1.81 3.15 -8.91
C ALA A 35 -2.82 4.30 -8.98
N PRO A 36 -3.70 4.31 -10.01
CA PRO A 36 -4.79 5.28 -10.11
C PRO A 36 -5.62 5.34 -8.83
N ARG A 37 -6.23 6.49 -8.56
CA ARG A 37 -7.10 6.68 -7.40
C ARG A 37 -8.30 5.72 -7.44
N ILE A 38 -8.73 5.25 -6.27
CA ILE A 38 -10.00 4.54 -6.10
C ILE A 38 -11.12 5.59 -6.07
N GLU A 39 -12.09 5.52 -6.99
CA GLU A 39 -13.10 6.56 -7.22
C GLU A 39 -14.18 6.70 -6.13
N ASN A 40 -14.14 5.88 -5.07
CA ASN A 40 -15.15 5.92 -4.01
C ASN A 40 -14.85 7.00 -2.96
N GLY A 41 -15.57 8.13 -3.03
CA GLY A 41 -15.73 9.10 -1.93
C GLY A 41 -15.29 10.55 -2.23
N TYR A 42 -15.85 11.49 -1.45
CA TYR A 42 -15.54 12.92 -1.53
C TYR A 42 -14.18 13.20 -0.88
N TYR A 43 -13.11 13.11 -1.68
CA TYR A 43 -11.75 13.48 -1.25
C TYR A 43 -11.16 14.51 -2.21
N SER A 44 -10.70 15.64 -1.65
CA SER A 44 -10.02 16.69 -2.38
C SER A 44 -8.74 16.14 -3.05
N ILE A 45 -8.42 16.64 -4.24
CA ILE A 45 -7.27 16.23 -5.07
C ILE A 45 -5.94 16.45 -4.30
N ASN A 46 -5.92 17.38 -3.35
CA ASN A 46 -4.75 17.67 -2.50
C ASN A 46 -4.62 16.77 -1.26
N THR A 47 -5.42 15.71 -1.14
CA THR A 47 -5.32 14.78 0.00
C THR A 47 -4.29 13.69 -0.28
N LYS A 48 -3.77 13.10 0.80
CA LYS A 48 -2.96 11.86 0.78
C LYS A 48 -3.61 10.66 0.09
N TYR A 49 -4.88 10.78 -0.31
CA TYR A 49 -5.68 9.78 -1.03
C TYR A 49 -5.83 10.09 -2.53
N GLY A 50 -5.04 11.02 -3.07
CA GLY A 50 -5.02 11.35 -4.51
C GLY A 50 -4.52 10.21 -5.41
N TYR A 51 -3.98 9.14 -4.84
CA TYR A 51 -3.51 7.93 -5.53
C TYR A 51 -3.66 6.71 -4.62
N SER A 52 -3.53 5.53 -5.20
CA SER A 52 -3.54 4.24 -4.51
C SER A 52 -2.21 3.52 -4.67
N VAL A 53 -2.07 2.34 -4.08
CA VAL A 53 -0.89 1.47 -4.23
C VAL A 53 -1.19 0.42 -5.28
N ASP A 54 -0.23 0.19 -6.16
CA ASP A 54 -0.30 -0.91 -7.11
C ASP A 54 -0.25 -2.27 -6.38
N LYS A 55 -1.11 -3.20 -6.80
CA LYS A 55 -1.24 -4.48 -6.09
C LYS A 55 0.02 -5.32 -6.28
N ASP A 56 0.50 -5.42 -7.52
CA ASP A 56 1.63 -6.27 -7.87
C ASP A 56 2.94 -5.73 -7.27
N SER A 57 3.06 -4.40 -7.19
CA SER A 57 4.15 -3.74 -6.48
C SER A 57 4.13 -4.05 -4.97
N LEU A 58 2.96 -4.04 -4.33
CA LEU A 58 2.84 -4.39 -2.91
C LEU A 58 3.19 -5.87 -2.66
N GLU A 59 2.76 -6.79 -3.52
CA GLU A 59 3.10 -8.21 -3.42
C GLU A 59 4.61 -8.44 -3.48
N ARG A 60 5.30 -7.84 -4.45
CA ARG A 60 6.77 -7.91 -4.55
C ARG A 60 7.45 -7.33 -3.33
N PHE A 61 6.97 -6.18 -2.84
CA PHE A 61 7.51 -5.55 -1.65
C PHE A 61 7.37 -6.44 -0.41
N LEU A 62 6.25 -7.13 -0.24
CA LEU A 62 6.03 -8.07 0.86
C LEU A 62 6.94 -9.29 0.76
N LEU A 63 7.09 -9.87 -0.43
CA LEU A 63 8.01 -10.97 -0.69
C LEU A 63 9.46 -10.60 -0.36
N ASP A 64 9.91 -9.41 -0.78
CA ASP A 64 11.25 -8.89 -0.49
C ASP A 64 11.52 -8.69 1.01
N HIS A 65 10.46 -8.50 1.80
CA HIS A 65 10.52 -8.37 3.26
C HIS A 65 10.27 -9.70 3.99
N GLY A 66 10.21 -10.82 3.27
CA GLY A 66 10.15 -12.16 3.85
C GLY A 66 8.75 -12.71 4.10
N ALA A 67 7.69 -12.06 3.59
CA ALA A 67 6.35 -12.64 3.59
C ALA A 67 6.27 -13.83 2.63
N THR A 68 5.43 -14.81 2.95
CA THR A 68 5.17 -15.94 2.05
C THR A 68 3.98 -15.67 1.12
N GLU A 69 3.97 -16.31 -0.05
CA GLU A 69 2.85 -16.20 -1.01
C GLU A 69 1.50 -16.58 -0.37
N LYS A 70 1.49 -17.53 0.57
CA LYS A 70 0.28 -17.94 1.29
C LYS A 70 -0.30 -16.82 2.16
N GLU A 71 0.56 -16.16 2.93
CA GLU A 71 0.14 -15.04 3.80
C GLU A 71 -0.33 -13.84 2.96
N ILE A 72 0.35 -13.59 1.84
CA ILE A 72 0.00 -12.53 0.88
C ILE A 72 -1.43 -12.74 0.33
N VAL A 73 -1.75 -13.95 -0.13
CA VAL A 73 -3.08 -14.30 -0.69
C VAL A 73 -4.20 -14.17 0.35
N GLU A 74 -3.92 -14.40 1.63
CA GLU A 74 -4.93 -14.30 2.69
C GLU A 74 -5.33 -12.83 2.98
N PHE A 75 -4.42 -11.88 2.79
CA PHE A 75 -4.60 -10.48 3.20
C PHE A 75 -4.89 -9.49 2.07
N LEU A 76 -4.68 -9.89 0.80
CA LEU A 76 -4.84 -9.02 -0.38
C LEU A 76 -6.22 -9.07 -1.02
#